data_AF-A0A3N2DLN5-F1
#
_entry.id   AF-A0A3N2DLN5-F1
#
_cell.length_a   1.000
_cell.length_b   1.000
_cell.length_c   1.000
_cell.angle_alpha   90.00
_cell.angle_beta   90.00
_cell.angle_gamma   90.00
#
_symmetry.space_group_name_H-M   'P 1'
#
loop_
_entity.id
_entity.type
_entity.pdbx_description
1 polymer ?
#
loop_
_entity_poly.entity_id
_entity_poly.type
_entity_poly.pdbx_seq_one_letter_code
_entity_poly.pdbx_strand_id
1 'polypeptide(L)'
;MKKNILIGLTLLAAHQASHATLIGSELSVQTLYQPTSTSPVETIGFLTTATVVEPGVEFSSLASTEVINPPFGLQVIDVSINTGADYIDIDFDNANRFTAFGAAFKNGYMFTFDSDESINITGATIDSSVTTLGIINNDLAFLDNQLFVNVEGLIFNTSTFARINLTSELEASTVPLPGAAWLLGTGLITLMGLKKYRPAIIPH
;
A
#
# COMPACT_ATOMS: atom_id res chain seq x y z
N MET A 1 24.94 -43.97 -36.60
CA MET A 1 25.21 -43.19 -35.37
C MET A 1 23.95 -42.40 -35.02
N LYS A 2 23.21 -42.80 -33.98
CA LYS A 2 21.98 -42.10 -33.56
C LYS A 2 22.35 -41.10 -32.44
N LYS A 3 22.22 -39.80 -32.71
CA LYS A 3 22.35 -38.73 -31.70
C LYS A 3 20.98 -38.54 -31.06
N ASN A 4 20.84 -38.93 -29.80
CA ASN A 4 19.67 -38.56 -28.99
C ASN A 4 19.95 -37.19 -28.38
N ILE A 5 19.21 -36.18 -28.80
CA ILE A 5 19.19 -34.85 -28.18
C ILE A 5 18.14 -34.91 -27.08
N LEU A 6 18.57 -34.79 -25.82
CA LEU A 6 17.70 -34.64 -24.67
C LEU A 6 17.44 -33.14 -24.50
N ILE A 7 16.21 -32.70 -24.76
CA ILE A 7 15.77 -31.33 -24.54
C ILE A 7 15.28 -31.25 -23.09
N GLY A 8 16.08 -30.60 -22.23
CA GLY A 8 15.65 -30.25 -20.87
C GLY A 8 14.71 -29.06 -20.94
N LEU A 9 13.44 -29.26 -20.56
CA LEU A 9 12.46 -28.19 -20.44
C LEU A 9 12.58 -27.57 -19.05
N THR A 10 13.29 -26.45 -18.95
CA THR A 10 13.35 -25.64 -17.73
C THR A 10 12.07 -24.82 -17.63
N LEU A 11 11.17 -25.20 -16.71
CA LEU A 11 9.95 -24.43 -16.44
C LEU A 11 10.34 -23.22 -15.55
N LEU A 12 10.48 -22.05 -16.16
CA LEU A 12 10.70 -20.80 -15.43
C LEU A 12 9.33 -20.32 -14.93
N ALA A 13 9.04 -20.50 -13.64
CA ALA A 13 7.86 -19.93 -13.02
C ALA A 13 8.04 -18.41 -12.90
N ALA A 14 7.46 -17.66 -13.84
CA ALA A 14 7.35 -16.21 -13.73
C ALA A 14 6.47 -15.89 -12.51
N HIS A 15 7.08 -15.47 -11.41
CA HIS A 15 6.35 -14.79 -10.33
C HIS A 15 5.96 -13.42 -10.87
N GLN A 16 4.72 -13.29 -11.35
CA GLN A 16 4.15 -11.95 -11.53
C GLN A 16 3.90 -11.41 -10.12
N ALA A 17 4.71 -10.45 -9.69
CA ALA A 17 4.38 -9.62 -8.55
C ALA A 17 3.09 -8.86 -8.92
N SER A 18 1.96 -9.31 -8.39
CA SER A 18 0.74 -8.51 -8.40
C SER A 18 0.99 -7.35 -7.44
N HIS A 19 0.68 -6.12 -7.85
CA HIS A 19 0.69 -4.98 -6.93
C HIS A 19 -0.56 -5.10 -6.04
N ALA A 20 -0.46 -4.86 -4.73
CA ALA A 20 -1.65 -4.84 -3.91
C ALA A 20 -2.48 -3.60 -4.30
N THR A 21 -3.78 -3.80 -4.55
CA THR A 21 -4.70 -2.74 -4.99
C THR A 21 -5.56 -2.32 -3.83
N LEU A 22 -5.74 -1.02 -3.62
CA LEU A 22 -6.68 -0.53 -2.63
C LEU A 22 -8.13 -0.72 -3.04
N ILE A 23 -8.43 -0.99 -4.31
CA ILE A 23 -9.81 -1.16 -4.79
C ILE A 23 -10.48 -2.31 -4.01
N GLY A 24 -11.61 -2.00 -3.35
CA GLY A 24 -12.36 -2.91 -2.52
C GLY A 24 -11.95 -2.94 -1.04
N SER A 25 -10.85 -2.28 -0.66
CA SER A 25 -10.46 -2.12 0.75
C SER A 25 -11.19 -0.96 1.41
N GLU A 26 -11.26 -0.97 2.75
CA GLU A 26 -11.74 0.17 3.51
C GLU A 26 -10.62 1.20 3.72
N LEU A 27 -10.95 2.47 3.50
CA LEU A 27 -10.13 3.63 3.84
C LEU A 27 -10.89 4.47 4.85
N SER A 28 -10.21 4.86 5.93
CA SER A 28 -10.73 5.84 6.87
C SER A 28 -9.94 7.13 6.81
N VAL A 29 -10.61 8.26 6.98
CA VAL A 29 -9.98 9.59 7.04
C VAL A 29 -10.44 10.35 8.29
N GLN A 30 -9.50 11.10 8.88
CA GLN A 30 -9.74 12.00 10.01
C GLN A 30 -8.89 13.26 9.87
N THR A 31 -9.42 14.42 10.28
CA THR A 31 -8.65 15.67 10.33
C THR A 31 -8.12 15.92 11.74
N LEU A 32 -6.80 16.18 11.84
CA LEU A 32 -6.08 16.32 13.10
C LEU A 32 -5.43 17.71 13.23
N TYR A 33 -5.37 18.20 14.46
CA TYR A 33 -4.69 19.43 14.82
C TYR A 33 -3.87 19.27 16.10
N GLN A 34 -2.64 19.78 16.11
CA GLN A 34 -1.77 19.79 17.28
C GLN A 34 -0.95 21.08 17.28
N PRO A 35 -1.27 22.08 18.14
CA PRO A 35 -0.65 23.40 18.04
C PRO A 35 0.85 23.41 18.33
N THR A 36 1.32 22.58 19.26
CA THR A 36 2.75 22.40 19.59
C THR A 36 3.07 20.91 19.74
N SER A 37 4.34 20.53 19.71
CA SER A 37 4.77 19.13 19.85
C SER A 37 4.41 18.49 21.19
N THR A 38 4.07 19.29 22.20
CA THR A 38 3.71 18.82 23.55
C THR A 38 2.21 18.93 23.86
N SER A 39 1.43 19.60 23.01
CA SER A 39 -0.03 19.64 23.15
C SER A 39 -0.65 18.28 22.84
N PRO A 40 -1.83 17.96 23.41
CA PRO A 40 -2.65 16.85 22.93
C PRO A 40 -2.96 17.02 21.43
N VAL A 41 -3.10 15.90 20.73
CA VAL A 41 -3.64 15.89 19.37
C VAL A 41 -5.16 15.99 19.48
N GLU A 42 -5.72 16.97 18.78
CA GLU A 42 -7.15 17.22 18.71
C GLU A 42 -7.71 16.73 17.36
N THR A 43 -8.89 16.13 17.41
CA THR A 43 -9.64 15.74 16.21
C THR A 43 -10.61 16.88 15.84
N ILE A 44 -10.51 17.37 14.60
CA ILE A 44 -11.36 18.48 14.10
C ILE A 44 -12.47 17.97 13.17
N GLY A 45 -12.30 16.79 12.57
CA GLY A 45 -13.35 16.07 11.83
C GLY A 45 -13.46 14.64 12.35
N PHE A 46 -14.68 14.12 12.51
CA PHE A 46 -14.89 12.73 12.94
C PHE A 46 -14.24 11.75 11.95
N LEU A 47 -13.82 10.59 12.48
CA LEU A 47 -13.39 9.48 11.63
C LEU A 47 -14.56 9.07 10.73
N THR A 48 -14.31 9.05 9.43
CA THR A 48 -15.26 8.55 8.43
C THR A 48 -14.58 7.48 7.57
N THR A 49 -15.34 6.51 7.11
CA THR A 49 -14.84 5.32 6.42
C THR A 49 -15.61 5.12 5.12
N ALA A 50 -14.90 4.70 4.08
CA ALA A 50 -15.47 4.37 2.78
C ALA A 50 -14.74 3.16 2.18
N THR A 51 -15.43 2.39 1.34
CA THR A 51 -14.79 1.36 0.51
C THR A 51 -14.27 2.02 -0.75
N VAL A 52 -13.00 1.77 -1.09
CA VAL A 52 -12.37 2.31 -2.30
C VAL A 52 -13.00 1.67 -3.55
N VAL A 53 -13.52 2.49 -4.46
CA VAL A 53 -14.19 2.02 -5.68
C VAL A 53 -13.73 2.82 -6.90
N GLU A 54 -13.41 2.14 -7.99
CA GLU A 54 -12.99 2.78 -9.23
C GLU A 54 -13.91 2.38 -10.40
N PRO A 55 -14.57 3.35 -11.09
CA PRO A 55 -14.54 4.79 -10.82
C PRO A 55 -15.38 5.19 -9.59
N GLY A 56 -14.94 6.21 -8.85
CA GLY A 56 -15.64 6.71 -7.65
C GLY A 56 -14.94 7.90 -6.98
N VAL A 57 -15.59 8.47 -5.97
CA VAL A 57 -15.02 9.44 -5.03
C VAL A 57 -15.46 9.00 -3.64
N GLU A 58 -14.52 8.59 -2.80
CA GLU A 58 -14.79 8.01 -1.47
C GLU A 58 -15.37 9.04 -0.50
N PHE A 59 -14.83 10.26 -0.53
CA PHE A 59 -15.29 11.34 0.33
C PHE A 59 -15.58 12.58 -0.51
N SER A 60 -16.84 12.77 -0.87
CA SER A 60 -17.25 13.90 -1.73
C SER A 60 -17.18 15.27 -1.05
N SER A 61 -17.18 15.32 0.29
CA SER A 61 -17.06 16.55 1.08
C SER A 61 -16.63 16.22 2.52
N LEU A 62 -15.48 16.75 2.93
CA LEU A 62 -15.01 16.63 4.32
C LEU A 62 -15.68 17.62 5.27
N ALA A 63 -16.33 18.68 4.80
CA ALA A 63 -17.09 19.57 5.69
C ALA A 63 -18.19 18.82 6.47
N SER A 64 -18.74 17.75 5.89
CA SER A 64 -19.72 16.88 6.54
C SER A 64 -19.19 16.14 7.77
N THR A 65 -17.86 16.06 7.92
CA THR A 65 -17.19 15.39 9.04
C THR A 65 -16.87 16.31 10.20
N GLU A 66 -17.05 17.64 10.05
CA GLU A 66 -16.68 18.62 11.06
C GLU A 66 -17.36 18.34 12.41
N VAL A 67 -16.57 18.38 13.48
CA VAL A 67 -17.10 18.22 14.84
C VAL A 67 -17.84 19.49 15.28
N ILE A 68 -18.90 19.34 16.09
CA ILE A 68 -19.63 20.50 16.62
C ILE A 68 -18.73 21.25 17.62
N ASN A 69 -18.55 22.56 17.41
CA ASN A 69 -17.71 23.44 18.24
C ASN A 69 -16.28 22.91 18.39
N PRO A 70 -15.52 22.83 17.28
CA PRO A 70 -14.16 22.34 17.30
C PRO A 70 -13.28 23.18 18.25
N PRO A 71 -12.27 22.55 18.88
CA PRO A 71 -11.29 23.27 19.69
C PRO A 71 -10.72 24.45 18.93
N PHE A 72 -10.45 25.56 19.64
CA PHE A 72 -9.80 26.75 19.09
C PHE A 72 -10.55 27.44 17.94
N GLY A 73 -11.84 27.13 17.71
CA GLY A 73 -12.62 27.73 16.62
C GLY A 73 -12.12 27.35 15.23
N LEU A 74 -11.45 26.21 15.12
CA LEU A 74 -10.95 25.65 13.86
C LEU A 74 -12.11 25.21 12.98
N GLN A 75 -11.85 24.92 11.71
CA GLN A 75 -12.85 24.38 10.79
C GLN A 75 -12.19 23.35 9.90
N VAL A 76 -12.93 22.33 9.49
CA VAL A 76 -12.47 21.43 8.45
C VAL A 76 -12.53 22.17 7.11
N ILE A 77 -11.44 22.12 6.34
CA ILE A 77 -11.46 22.62 4.97
C ILE A 77 -12.21 21.61 4.11
N ASP A 78 -13.26 22.07 3.44
CA ASP A 78 -14.05 21.21 2.57
C ASP A 78 -13.26 20.83 1.32
N VAL A 79 -12.90 19.56 1.25
CA VAL A 79 -12.19 18.95 0.12
C VAL A 79 -12.92 17.68 -0.27
N SER A 80 -12.76 17.26 -1.52
CA SER A 80 -13.10 15.92 -1.95
C SER A 80 -11.85 15.04 -1.98
N ILE A 81 -12.03 13.75 -1.67
CA ILE A 81 -10.97 12.76 -1.67
C ILE A 81 -11.41 11.58 -2.51
N ASN A 82 -10.58 11.27 -3.50
CA ASN A 82 -10.72 10.13 -4.40
C ASN A 82 -9.47 9.24 -4.26
N THR A 83 -9.68 7.95 -4.08
CA THR A 83 -8.62 6.96 -3.91
C THR A 83 -8.70 5.97 -5.05
N GLY A 84 -7.60 5.80 -5.78
CA GLY A 84 -7.49 4.75 -6.78
C GLY A 84 -6.84 3.49 -6.23
N ALA A 85 -6.39 2.62 -7.14
CA ALA A 85 -5.66 1.40 -6.77
C ALA A 85 -4.40 1.65 -5.94
N ASP A 86 -3.67 2.73 -6.22
CA ASP A 86 -2.34 3.03 -5.69
C ASP A 86 -2.11 4.53 -5.48
N TYR A 87 -3.17 5.33 -5.37
CA TYR A 87 -3.04 6.77 -5.13
C TYR A 87 -4.19 7.34 -4.31
N ILE A 88 -3.95 8.48 -3.67
CA ILE A 88 -4.96 9.34 -3.05
C ILE A 88 -4.88 10.71 -3.72
N ASP A 89 -6.02 11.17 -4.21
CA ASP A 89 -6.24 12.52 -4.72
C ASP A 89 -7.02 13.35 -3.71
N ILE A 90 -6.61 14.59 -3.52
CA ILE A 90 -7.29 15.59 -2.70
C ILE A 90 -7.58 16.81 -3.59
N ASP A 91 -8.85 17.08 -3.84
CA ASP A 91 -9.32 18.20 -4.65
C ASP A 91 -10.00 19.26 -3.76
N PHE A 92 -9.66 20.52 -4.00
CA PHE A 92 -10.13 21.68 -3.25
C PHE A 92 -11.29 22.41 -3.94
N ASP A 93 -11.92 21.81 -4.96
CA ASP A 93 -13.08 22.34 -5.66
C ASP A 93 -14.22 22.84 -4.74
N ASN A 94 -14.46 22.11 -3.65
CA ASN A 94 -15.46 22.45 -2.62
C ASN A 94 -14.99 23.53 -1.63
N ALA A 95 -13.70 23.84 -1.60
CA ALA A 95 -13.13 24.70 -0.58
C ALA A 95 -13.58 26.17 -0.71
N ASN A 96 -13.62 26.88 0.40
CA ASN A 96 -13.84 28.32 0.37
C ASN A 96 -12.71 29.04 -0.39
N ARG A 97 -13.05 30.15 -1.06
CA ARG A 97 -12.10 30.87 -1.91
C ARG A 97 -10.88 31.37 -1.13
N PHE A 98 -9.71 30.93 -1.59
CA PHE A 98 -8.36 31.42 -1.25
C PHE A 98 -8.11 31.62 0.24
N THR A 99 -7.63 30.56 0.90
CA THR A 99 -7.29 30.61 2.33
C THR A 99 -5.97 29.89 2.59
N ALA A 100 -5.53 29.90 3.85
CA ALA A 100 -4.35 29.17 4.29
C ALA A 100 -4.73 28.23 5.42
N PHE A 101 -4.10 27.06 5.46
CA PHE A 101 -4.14 26.21 6.63
C PHE A 101 -3.47 26.92 7.81
N GLY A 102 -4.06 26.80 9.01
CA GLY A 102 -3.46 27.34 10.23
C GLY A 102 -2.09 26.72 10.51
N ALA A 103 -1.16 27.53 11.01
CA ALA A 103 0.15 27.05 11.45
C ALA A 103 0.01 26.20 12.73
N ALA A 104 0.71 25.07 12.78
CA ALA A 104 0.70 24.14 13.90
C ALA A 104 1.83 23.12 13.80
N PHE A 105 2.09 22.38 14.87
CA PHE A 105 3.00 21.22 14.81
C PHE A 105 2.42 20.07 13.98
N LYS A 106 1.09 19.86 14.07
CA LYS A 106 0.33 19.03 13.13
C LYS A 106 -0.92 19.78 12.70
N ASN A 107 -1.18 19.83 11.41
CA ASN A 107 -2.46 20.23 10.87
C ASN A 107 -2.67 19.50 9.55
N GLY A 108 -3.62 18.57 9.50
CA GLY A 108 -3.90 17.89 8.24
C GLY A 108 -4.70 16.60 8.38
N TYR A 109 -4.50 15.72 7.42
CA TYR A 109 -5.33 14.54 7.21
C TYR A 109 -4.59 13.28 7.66
N MET A 110 -5.28 12.43 8.42
CA MET A 110 -4.83 11.09 8.75
C MET A 110 -5.66 10.09 7.97
N PHE A 111 -5.01 9.34 7.09
CA PHE A 111 -5.57 8.20 6.39
C PHE A 111 -5.21 6.94 7.14
N THR A 112 -6.19 6.07 7.38
CA THR A 112 -6.00 4.73 7.95
C THR A 112 -6.49 3.72 6.95
N PHE A 113 -5.57 2.91 6.43
CA PHE A 113 -5.87 1.82 5.52
C PHE A 113 -6.34 0.62 6.33
N ASP A 114 -7.34 -0.10 5.83
CA ASP A 114 -7.70 -1.39 6.42
C ASP A 114 -6.47 -2.29 6.47
N SER A 115 -6.28 -2.95 7.61
CA SER A 115 -5.15 -3.84 7.85
C SER A 115 -5.41 -5.24 7.32
N ASP A 116 -6.29 -5.40 6.32
CA ASP A 116 -6.58 -6.69 5.75
C ASP A 116 -5.29 -7.29 5.20
N GLU A 117 -4.98 -8.54 5.57
CA GLU A 117 -3.68 -9.20 5.43
C GLU A 117 -3.22 -9.34 3.96
N SER A 118 -4.06 -8.96 3.00
CA SER A 118 -3.78 -9.02 1.57
C SER A 118 -3.19 -7.74 0.97
N ILE A 119 -3.28 -6.59 1.64
CA ILE A 119 -2.79 -5.30 1.14
C ILE A 119 -1.91 -4.64 2.21
N ASN A 120 -0.59 -4.68 2.01
CA ASN A 120 0.35 -3.98 2.86
C ASN A 120 0.84 -2.71 2.15
N ILE A 121 0.27 -1.55 2.51
CA ILE A 121 0.81 -0.26 2.05
C ILE A 121 2.08 0.02 2.84
N THR A 122 3.21 0.16 2.13
CA THR A 122 4.55 0.28 2.74
C THR A 122 5.13 1.69 2.63
N GLY A 123 4.51 2.57 1.85
CA GLY A 123 4.97 3.94 1.73
C GLY A 123 4.07 4.83 0.91
N ALA A 124 4.40 6.12 0.92
CA ALA A 124 3.70 7.17 0.19
C ALA A 124 4.69 8.21 -0.33
N THR A 125 4.40 8.77 -1.50
CA THR A 125 5.18 9.87 -2.12
C THR A 125 4.25 10.86 -2.80
N ILE A 126 4.59 12.14 -2.76
CA ILE A 126 3.87 13.19 -3.50
C ILE A 126 4.19 13.08 -4.99
N ASP A 127 3.16 13.08 -5.82
CA ASP A 127 3.31 13.30 -7.24
C ASP A 127 3.46 14.80 -7.52
N SER A 128 4.71 15.27 -7.57
CA SER A 128 5.02 16.67 -7.83
C SER A 128 4.70 17.13 -9.26
N SER A 129 4.37 16.21 -10.18
CA SER A 129 4.05 16.58 -11.57
C SER A 129 2.64 17.15 -11.73
N VAL A 130 1.74 16.79 -10.81
CA VAL A 130 0.32 17.22 -10.83
C VAL A 130 -0.09 18.01 -9.59
N THR A 131 0.63 17.87 -8.47
CA THR A 131 0.30 18.54 -7.22
C THR A 131 0.58 20.04 -7.27
N THR A 132 -0.40 20.84 -6.81
CA THR A 132 -0.33 22.31 -6.75
C THR A 132 -0.43 22.89 -5.34
N LEU A 133 -0.77 22.08 -4.33
CA LEU A 133 -0.90 22.50 -2.92
C LEU A 133 0.44 22.96 -2.29
N GLY A 134 1.57 22.68 -2.92
CA GLY A 134 2.91 22.99 -2.39
C GLY A 134 3.39 22.02 -1.31
N ILE A 135 2.66 20.93 -1.09
CA ILE A 135 3.07 19.81 -0.22
C ILE A 135 4.26 19.05 -0.82
N ILE A 136 5.16 18.57 0.04
CA ILE A 136 6.35 17.79 -0.32
C ILE A 136 6.43 16.48 0.47
N ASN A 137 7.30 15.56 0.06
CA ASN A 137 7.46 14.25 0.73
C ASN A 137 7.77 14.35 2.24
N ASN A 138 8.41 15.44 2.66
CA ASN A 138 8.75 15.67 4.08
C ASN A 138 7.53 15.98 4.95
N ASP A 139 6.40 16.31 4.33
CA ASP A 139 5.12 16.56 4.99
C ASP A 139 4.31 15.27 5.17
N LEU A 140 4.78 14.16 4.61
CA LEU A 140 4.19 12.84 4.77
C LEU A 140 4.87 12.10 5.92
N ALA A 141 4.06 11.50 6.79
CA ALA A 141 4.53 10.57 7.80
C ALA A 141 3.71 9.28 7.74
N PHE A 142 4.36 8.19 7.36
CA PHE A 142 3.76 6.87 7.29
C PHE A 142 4.20 6.05 8.51
N LEU A 143 3.25 5.46 9.22
CA LEU A 143 3.49 4.59 10.37
C LEU A 143 2.43 3.49 10.40
N ASP A 144 2.87 2.23 10.37
CA ASP A 144 2.00 1.06 10.31
C ASP A 144 1.02 1.16 9.13
N ASN A 145 -0.29 1.16 9.38
CA ASN A 145 -1.33 1.31 8.36
C ASN A 145 -1.86 2.76 8.26
N GLN A 146 -1.11 3.73 8.77
CA GLN A 146 -1.53 5.14 8.83
C GLN A 146 -0.61 6.04 8.04
N LEU A 147 -1.21 6.91 7.22
CA LEU A 147 -0.55 7.99 6.51
C LEU A 147 -1.06 9.32 7.05
N PHE A 148 -0.18 10.08 7.71
CA PHE A 148 -0.42 11.46 8.04
C PHE A 148 0.12 12.39 6.93
N VAL A 149 -0.73 13.33 6.53
CA VAL A 149 -0.44 14.35 5.52
C VAL A 149 -0.50 15.71 6.21
N ASN A 150 0.65 16.29 6.49
CA ASN A 150 0.73 17.61 7.11
C ASN A 150 0.55 18.70 6.06
N VAL A 151 -0.41 19.60 6.27
CA VAL A 151 -0.70 20.72 5.36
C VAL A 151 -0.59 22.07 6.07
N GLU A 152 0.04 22.09 7.24
CA GLU A 152 0.21 23.30 8.04
C GLU A 152 0.82 24.45 7.24
N GLY A 153 0.25 25.65 7.36
CA GLY A 153 0.74 26.85 6.70
C GLY A 153 0.61 26.88 5.16
N LEU A 154 0.14 25.81 4.53
CA LEU A 154 -0.02 25.77 3.07
C LEU A 154 -1.18 26.65 2.62
N ILE A 155 -1.02 27.27 1.45
CA ILE A 155 -2.03 28.13 0.83
C ILE A 155 -2.76 27.33 -0.24
N PHE A 156 -4.07 27.48 -0.31
CA PHE A 156 -4.89 26.80 -1.29
C PHE A 156 -6.00 27.70 -1.85
N ASN A 157 -6.57 27.26 -2.96
CA ASN A 157 -7.78 27.81 -3.57
C ASN A 157 -8.58 26.69 -4.22
N THR A 158 -9.69 27.02 -4.89
CA THR A 158 -10.60 26.04 -5.52
C THR A 158 -10.02 25.31 -6.75
N SER A 159 -8.78 25.60 -7.13
CA SER A 159 -8.04 24.91 -8.19
C SER A 159 -6.79 24.21 -7.64
N THR A 160 -6.65 24.16 -6.31
CA THR A 160 -5.59 23.43 -5.64
C THR A 160 -5.88 21.94 -5.69
N PHE A 161 -4.83 21.15 -5.90
CA PHE A 161 -4.90 19.71 -6.03
C PHE A 161 -3.65 19.07 -5.41
N ALA A 162 -3.80 17.89 -4.82
CA ALA A 162 -2.67 17.08 -4.39
C ALA A 162 -2.90 15.61 -4.75
N ARG A 163 -1.85 14.96 -5.26
CA ARG A 163 -1.82 13.51 -5.48
C ARG A 163 -0.70 12.89 -4.68
N ILE A 164 -1.04 11.82 -3.98
CA ILE A 164 -0.14 11.00 -3.20
C ILE A 164 -0.13 9.61 -3.82
N ASN A 165 1.00 9.18 -4.35
CA ASN A 165 1.21 7.83 -4.84
C ASN A 165 1.57 6.92 -3.66
N LEU A 166 1.00 5.72 -3.64
CA LEU A 166 1.17 4.73 -2.59
C LEU A 166 1.97 3.54 -3.12
N THR A 167 2.88 3.06 -2.29
CA THR A 167 3.65 1.84 -2.57
C THR A 167 3.04 0.71 -1.76
N SER A 168 2.84 -0.44 -2.39
CA SER A 168 2.28 -1.61 -1.72
C SER A 168 3.09 -2.88 -1.99
N GLU A 169 3.07 -3.78 -1.02
CA GLU A 169 3.65 -5.11 -1.14
C GLU A 169 2.55 -6.16 -0.91
N LEU A 170 2.62 -7.27 -1.64
CA LEU A 170 1.80 -8.43 -1.33
C LEU A 170 2.52 -9.27 -0.28
N GLU A 171 1.81 -9.62 0.79
CA GLU A 171 2.28 -10.64 1.71
C GLU A 171 2.41 -11.98 0.96
N ALA A 172 3.60 -12.57 1.03
CA ALA A 172 3.87 -13.83 0.36
C ALA A 172 3.05 -14.95 1.01
N SER A 173 2.02 -15.44 0.31
CA SER A 173 1.32 -16.67 0.72
C SER A 173 2.34 -17.80 0.85
N THR A 174 2.60 -18.24 2.08
CA THR A 174 3.48 -19.38 2.38
C THR A 174 2.85 -20.65 1.84
N VAL A 175 3.05 -20.96 0.55
CA VAL A 175 2.59 -22.21 -0.04
C VAL A 175 3.31 -23.35 0.70
N PRO A 176 2.58 -24.27 1.35
CA PRO A 176 3.22 -25.45 1.92
C PRO A 176 3.86 -26.23 0.77
N LEU A 177 5.18 -26.46 0.83
CA LEU A 177 5.80 -27.40 -0.10
C LEU A 177 5.02 -28.72 -0.02
N PRO A 178 4.56 -29.30 -1.15
CA PRO A 178 3.95 -30.61 -1.13
C PRO A 178 4.92 -31.56 -0.42
N GLY A 179 4.43 -32.33 0.56
CA GLY A 179 5.23 -33.27 1.36
C GLY A 179 5.98 -34.36 0.56
N ALA A 180 5.96 -34.29 -0.78
CA ALA A 180 6.64 -35.17 -1.71
C ALA A 180 8.04 -34.67 -2.15
N ALA A 181 8.53 -33.51 -1.71
CA ALA A 181 9.89 -33.04 -2.05
C ALA A 181 11.00 -34.03 -1.60
N TRP A 182 10.72 -34.88 -0.62
CA TRP A 182 11.62 -35.96 -0.17
C TRP A 182 11.63 -37.21 -1.06
N LEU A 183 10.63 -37.42 -1.93
CA LEU A 183 10.56 -38.60 -2.80
C LEU A 183 11.46 -38.52 -4.03
N LEU A 184 12.00 -37.34 -4.36
CA LEU A 184 12.98 -37.19 -5.43
C LEU A 184 14.40 -37.62 -5.00
N GLY A 185 14.63 -37.85 -3.69
CA GLY A 185 15.95 -38.21 -3.14
C GLY A 185 16.27 -39.70 -3.09
N THR A 186 15.30 -40.60 -3.25
CA THR A 186 15.51 -42.06 -3.01
C THR A 186 15.43 -42.93 -4.27
N GLY A 187 15.01 -42.38 -5.41
CA GLY A 187 14.82 -43.14 -6.65
C GLY A 187 16.10 -43.50 -7.42
N LEU A 188 17.27 -42.97 -7.04
CA LEU A 188 18.51 -43.15 -7.81
C LEU A 188 19.49 -44.22 -7.27
N ILE A 189 19.21 -44.87 -6.13
CA ILE A 189 20.15 -45.83 -5.52
C ILE A 189 19.94 -47.28 -6.00
N THR A 190 18.80 -47.61 -6.63
CA THR A 190 18.47 -49.01 -7.01
C THR A 190 19.02 -49.48 -8.36
N LEU A 191 19.69 -48.65 -9.17
CA LEU A 191 20.17 -49.06 -10.51
C LEU A 191 21.69 -49.36 -10.64
N MET A 192 22.48 -49.27 -9.57
CA MET A 192 23.94 -49.56 -9.63
C MET A 192 24.34 -50.97 -9.14
N GLY A 193 23.38 -51.81 -8.72
CA GLY A 193 23.66 -53.07 -8.02
C GLY A 193 23.62 -54.37 -8.83
N LEU A 194 23.70 -54.37 -10.18
CA LEU A 194 23.62 -55.61 -10.96
C LEU A 194 24.62 -55.66 -12.14
N LYS A 195 25.85 -56.10 -11.83
CA LYS A 195 26.82 -56.75 -12.74
C LYS A 195 27.98 -57.23 -11.86
N LYS A 196 28.47 -58.47 -11.88
CA LYS A 196 28.35 -59.60 -12.82
C LYS A 196 28.97 -60.82 -12.11
N TYR A 197 28.19 -61.89 -11.95
CA TYR A 197 28.68 -63.21 -11.51
C TYR A 197 29.78 -63.70 -12.48
N ARG A 198 30.94 -64.11 -11.99
CA ARG A 198 32.01 -64.78 -12.76
C ARG A 198 32.05 -66.26 -12.35
N PRO A 199 31.86 -67.22 -13.28
CA PRO A 199 32.09 -68.63 -12.97
C PRO A 199 33.58 -68.98 -13.03
N ALA A 200 33.98 -69.90 -12.16
CA ALA A 200 35.33 -70.42 -11.98
C ALA A 200 35.79 -71.29 -13.16
N ILE A 201 37.10 -71.29 -13.43
CA ILE A 201 37.79 -72.26 -14.29
C ILE A 201 38.97 -72.80 -13.47
N ILE A 202 38.96 -74.10 -13.18
CA ILE A 202 40.12 -74.89 -12.75
C ILE A 202 40.49 -75.79 -13.93
N PRO A 203 41.78 -75.94 -14.23
CA PRO A 203 42.24 -77.26 -14.67
C PRO A 203 43.52 -77.73 -13.93
N HIS A 204 43.61 -79.05 -13.89
CA HIS A 204 44.71 -79.90 -13.42
C HIS A 204 46.01 -79.70 -14.20
#